data_AF-A0A3D3WA43-F1
#
_entry.id   AF-A0A3D3WA43-F1
#
_cell.length_a   1.000
_cell.length_b   1.000
_cell.length_c   1.000
_cell.angle_alpha   90.00
_cell.angle_beta   90.00
_cell.angle_gamma   90.00
#
_symmetry.space_group_name_H-M   'P 1'
#
loop_
_entity.id
_entity.type
_entity.pdbx_description
1 polymer ?
#
loop_
_entity_poly.entity_id
_entity_poly.type
_entity_poly.pdbx_seq_one_letter_code
_entity_poly.pdbx_strand_id
1 'polypeptide(L)'
;FYYTGLVIMLLWAGTLAIVTGTLLSETENNPIVVGADVVVVGAELSAAQDRVILDSRVKPTAEYLKENPGTRAILCGGAAEGESLTTAQYMKDTMISLGIEADRLILEEDSQTARDAVKNAKPLVAQLQGGTQQYAVGLVSNEFQLYRARKYAEQEGLDVAKMCVTTPLVRLLTFNFFTREYFKVIPFWLGF
;
A
#
# COMPACT_ATOMS: atom_id res chain seq x y z
N PHE A 1 39.88 13.16 10.60
CA PHE A 1 39.04 13.45 9.41
C PHE A 1 38.68 12.18 8.62
N TYR A 2 39.63 11.35 8.18
CA TYR A 2 39.30 10.10 7.44
C TYR A 2 38.53 9.06 8.29
N TYR A 3 39.01 8.76 9.50
CA TYR A 3 38.36 7.81 10.41
C TYR A 3 36.96 8.24 10.85
N THR A 4 36.75 9.54 11.09
CA THR A 4 35.43 10.09 11.40
C THR A 4 34.46 9.93 10.23
N GLY A 5 34.91 10.14 9.00
CA GLY A 5 34.08 9.90 7.80
C GLY A 5 33.74 8.43 7.60
N LEU A 6 34.70 7.53 7.83
CA LEU A 6 34.50 6.08 7.74
C LEU A 6 33.48 5.58 8.78
N VAL A 7 33.58 6.05 10.02
CA VAL A 7 32.65 5.69 11.10
C VAL A 7 31.22 6.16 10.78
N ILE A 8 31.04 7.39 10.29
CA ILE A 8 29.73 7.90 9.86
C ILE A 8 29.16 7.05 8.72
N MET A 9 29.98 6.68 7.73
CA MET A 9 29.57 5.85 6.61
C MET A 9 29.14 4.45 7.05
N LEU A 10 29.87 3.83 7.98
CA LEU A 10 29.52 2.51 8.52
C LEU A 10 28.24 2.55 9.35
N LEU A 11 28.03 3.59 10.16
CA LEU A 11 26.77 3.79 10.89
C LEU A 11 25.59 3.96 9.93
N TRP A 12 25.77 4.75 8.87
CA TRP A 12 24.74 4.94 7.84
C TRP A 12 24.45 3.64 7.07
N ALA A 13 25.47 2.88 6.70
CA ALA A 13 25.29 1.57 6.05
C ALA A 13 24.59 0.56 6.98
N GLY A 14 24.90 0.61 8.28
CA GLY A 14 24.25 -0.21 9.30
C GLY A 14 22.76 0.11 9.44
N THR A 15 22.39 1.39 9.54
CA THR A 15 20.96 1.78 9.59
C THR A 15 20.23 1.42 8.30
N LEU A 16 20.92 1.56 7.15
CA LEU A 16 20.39 1.15 5.86
C LEU A 16 20.04 -0.33 5.83
N ALA A 17 20.97 -1.19 6.26
CA ALA A 17 20.81 -2.64 6.30
C ALA A 17 19.69 -3.08 7.26
N ILE A 18 19.54 -2.40 8.39
CA ILE A 18 18.44 -2.67 9.33
C ILE A 18 17.09 -2.29 8.71
N VAL A 19 16.99 -1.11 8.07
CA VAL A 19 15.75 -0.70 7.38
C VAL A 19 15.38 -1.71 6.30
N THR A 20 16.31 -2.06 5.40
CA THR A 20 16.03 -3.07 4.37
C THR A 20 15.69 -4.43 4.94
N GLY A 21 16.40 -4.87 5.99
CA GLY A 21 16.11 -6.13 6.67
C GLY A 21 14.69 -6.17 7.23
N THR A 22 14.22 -5.09 7.87
CA THR A 22 12.86 -5.01 8.39
C THR A 22 11.80 -4.98 7.28
N LEU A 23 12.06 -4.27 6.19
CA LEU A 23 11.16 -4.19 5.05
C LEU A 23 11.05 -5.54 4.31
N LEU A 24 12.17 -6.22 4.10
CA LEU A 24 12.20 -7.54 3.45
C LEU A 24 11.63 -8.65 4.36
N SER A 25 11.85 -8.57 5.67
CA SER A 25 11.24 -9.52 6.62
C SER A 25 9.71 -9.35 6.70
N GLU A 26 9.21 -8.11 6.54
CA GLU A 26 7.78 -7.82 6.42
C GLU A 26 7.15 -8.41 5.16
N THR A 27 7.92 -8.60 4.06
CA THR A 27 7.39 -9.16 2.80
C THR A 27 7.35 -10.68 2.79
N GLU A 28 8.28 -11.36 3.47
CA GLU A 28 8.38 -12.83 3.45
C GLU A 28 7.36 -13.54 4.35
N ASN A 29 6.80 -12.87 5.37
CA ASN A 29 5.86 -13.46 6.33
C ASN A 29 4.45 -12.85 6.20
N ASN A 30 3.65 -13.35 5.27
CA ASN A 30 2.29 -12.86 5.02
C ASN A 30 1.24 -14.00 5.01
N PRO A 31 0.41 -14.13 6.06
CA PRO A 31 -0.78 -14.96 5.95
C PRO A 31 -1.79 -14.26 5.03
N ILE A 32 -2.01 -14.80 3.83
CA ILE A 32 -3.10 -14.37 2.96
C ILE A 32 -4.40 -14.65 3.71
N VAL A 33 -5.17 -13.61 4.03
CA VAL A 33 -6.52 -13.81 4.54
C VAL A 33 -7.44 -14.07 3.36
N VAL A 34 -7.70 -15.36 3.14
CA VAL A 34 -8.61 -15.86 2.11
C VAL A 34 -10.04 -15.47 2.50
N GLY A 35 -10.79 -14.93 1.53
CA GLY A 35 -12.20 -14.60 1.72
C GLY A 35 -12.52 -13.30 2.46
N ALA A 36 -11.52 -12.43 2.71
CA ALA A 36 -11.76 -11.10 3.26
C ALA A 36 -11.87 -10.02 2.16
N ASP A 37 -12.63 -8.97 2.46
CA ASP A 37 -12.59 -7.72 1.71
C ASP A 37 -11.16 -7.12 1.77
N VAL A 38 -10.78 -6.37 0.74
CA VAL A 38 -9.44 -5.78 0.64
C VAL A 38 -9.48 -4.26 0.54
N VAL A 39 -8.51 -3.60 1.16
CA VAL A 39 -8.25 -2.16 1.03
C VAL A 39 -6.98 -1.99 0.20
N VAL A 40 -7.12 -1.42 -1.00
CA VAL A 40 -6.03 -1.18 -1.93
C VAL A 40 -5.58 0.27 -1.81
N VAL A 41 -4.41 0.46 -1.22
CA VAL A 41 -3.80 1.79 -1.11
C VAL A 41 -3.21 2.18 -2.46
N GLY A 42 -3.66 3.30 -3.02
CA GLY A 42 -3.17 3.85 -4.26
C GLY A 42 -1.72 4.33 -4.20
N ALA A 43 -1.23 4.79 -5.34
CA ALA A 43 0.03 5.49 -5.48
C ALA A 43 -0.18 6.67 -6.44
N GLU A 44 0.66 7.68 -6.33
CA GLU A 44 0.63 8.86 -7.20
C GLU A 44 0.60 8.45 -8.68
N LEU A 45 -0.28 9.09 -9.47
CA LEU A 45 -0.49 8.78 -10.90
C LEU A 45 0.08 9.89 -11.81
N SER A 46 1.25 10.43 -11.48
CA SER A 46 1.81 11.60 -12.18
C SER A 46 2.67 11.24 -13.40
N ALA A 47 3.31 10.06 -13.41
CA ALA A 47 4.12 9.61 -14.55
C ALA A 47 3.69 8.23 -15.08
N ALA A 48 4.02 7.94 -16.34
CA ALA A 48 3.82 6.62 -16.96
C ALA A 48 4.46 5.48 -16.15
N GLN A 49 5.58 5.77 -15.49
CA GLN A 49 6.27 4.81 -14.65
C GLN A 49 5.44 4.44 -13.40
N ASP A 50 4.60 5.34 -12.91
CA ASP A 50 3.80 5.11 -11.69
C ASP A 50 2.58 4.26 -11.97
N ARG A 51 2.04 4.33 -13.20
CA ARG A 51 1.05 3.37 -13.70
C ARG A 51 1.57 1.93 -13.62
N VAL A 52 2.84 1.69 -13.97
CA VAL A 52 3.44 0.35 -13.86
C VAL A 52 3.49 -0.14 -12.40
N ILE A 53 3.78 0.76 -11.44
CA ILE A 53 3.73 0.42 -10.01
C ILE A 53 2.30 0.11 -9.59
N LEU A 54 1.34 0.93 -9.99
CA LEU A 54 -0.05 0.76 -9.62
C LEU A 54 -0.63 -0.53 -10.23
N ASP A 55 -0.30 -0.82 -11.49
CA ASP A 55 -0.67 -2.07 -12.15
C ASP A 55 -0.10 -3.31 -11.44
N SER A 56 1.11 -3.19 -10.85
CA SER A 56 1.73 -4.31 -10.12
C SER A 56 0.96 -4.74 -8.87
N ARG A 57 0.13 -3.87 -8.29
CA ARG A 57 -0.80 -4.23 -7.20
C ARG A 57 -2.22 -4.51 -7.68
N VAL A 58 -2.68 -3.80 -8.71
CA VAL A 58 -4.03 -3.95 -9.27
C VAL A 58 -4.23 -5.33 -9.89
N LYS A 59 -3.28 -5.82 -10.69
CA LYS A 59 -3.44 -7.11 -11.39
C LYS A 59 -3.57 -8.30 -10.42
N PRO A 60 -2.69 -8.47 -9.42
CA PRO A 60 -2.84 -9.58 -8.47
C PRO A 60 -4.05 -9.41 -7.55
N THR A 61 -4.47 -8.17 -7.26
CA THR A 61 -5.72 -7.94 -6.53
C THR A 61 -6.93 -8.40 -7.35
N ALA A 62 -6.95 -8.13 -8.66
CA ALA A 62 -8.00 -8.62 -9.53
C ALA A 62 -8.01 -10.16 -9.58
N GLU A 63 -6.85 -10.81 -9.64
CA GLU A 63 -6.74 -12.28 -9.55
C GLU A 63 -7.33 -12.81 -8.23
N TYR A 64 -6.97 -12.20 -7.10
CA TYR A 64 -7.55 -12.54 -5.79
C TYR A 64 -9.08 -12.39 -5.78
N LEU A 65 -9.62 -11.30 -6.32
CA LEU A 65 -11.07 -11.07 -6.39
C LEU A 65 -11.78 -12.10 -7.29
N LYS A 66 -11.12 -12.63 -8.33
CA LYS A 66 -11.66 -13.73 -9.15
C LYS A 66 -11.73 -15.03 -8.36
N GLU A 67 -10.69 -15.33 -7.60
CA GLU A 67 -10.63 -16.53 -6.75
C GLU A 67 -11.61 -16.46 -5.56
N ASN A 68 -11.97 -15.24 -5.14
CA ASN A 68 -12.83 -14.98 -3.99
C ASN A 68 -14.06 -14.16 -4.41
N PRO A 69 -15.05 -14.73 -5.11
CA PRO A 69 -16.15 -13.97 -5.72
C PRO A 69 -17.05 -13.20 -4.74
N GLY A 70 -17.06 -13.56 -3.45
CA GLY A 70 -17.83 -12.89 -2.40
C GLY A 70 -17.14 -11.67 -1.76
N THR A 71 -15.89 -11.37 -2.13
CA THR A 71 -15.12 -10.27 -1.52
C THR A 71 -15.22 -8.99 -2.33
N ARG A 72 -14.99 -7.85 -1.68
CA ARG A 72 -14.99 -6.52 -2.31
C ARG A 72 -13.62 -5.88 -2.16
N ALA A 73 -13.32 -4.92 -3.03
CA ALA A 73 -12.13 -4.08 -2.95
C ALA A 73 -12.51 -2.62 -2.73
N ILE A 74 -11.92 -2.01 -1.71
CA ILE A 74 -11.96 -0.58 -1.46
C ILE A 74 -10.70 0.01 -2.08
N LEU A 75 -10.87 0.81 -3.11
CA LEU A 75 -9.82 1.39 -3.93
C LEU A 75 -9.57 2.82 -3.48
N CYS A 76 -8.44 3.07 -2.82
CA CYS A 76 -8.13 4.37 -2.23
C CYS A 76 -7.15 5.18 -3.09
N GLY A 77 -7.51 6.42 -3.42
CA GLY A 77 -6.58 7.41 -3.94
C GLY A 77 -7.28 8.46 -4.80
N GLY A 78 -7.04 9.73 -4.48
CA GLY A 78 -7.57 10.87 -5.19
C GLY A 78 -6.85 11.21 -6.49
N ALA A 79 -7.24 12.35 -7.05
CA ALA A 79 -6.63 12.92 -8.24
C ALA A 79 -5.30 13.60 -7.90
N ALA A 80 -4.36 13.52 -8.84
CA ALA A 80 -3.15 14.34 -8.80
C ALA A 80 -3.49 15.81 -9.08
N GLU A 81 -2.60 16.72 -8.68
CA GLU A 81 -2.81 18.16 -8.90
C GLU A 81 -2.97 18.47 -10.40
N GLY A 82 -4.12 19.05 -10.76
CA GLY A 82 -4.46 19.39 -12.15
C GLY A 82 -5.06 18.25 -12.99
N GLU A 83 -5.21 17.05 -12.43
CA GLU A 83 -5.83 15.90 -13.09
C GLU A 83 -7.30 15.75 -12.65
N SER A 84 -8.16 15.29 -13.58
CA SER A 84 -9.56 14.94 -13.25
C SER A 84 -9.74 13.46 -12.92
N LEU A 85 -8.81 12.61 -13.36
CA LEU A 85 -8.85 11.17 -13.11
C LEU A 85 -8.21 10.85 -11.76
N THR A 86 -8.99 10.23 -10.87
CA THR A 86 -8.50 9.78 -9.57
C THR A 86 -7.74 8.47 -9.71
N THR A 87 -6.80 8.23 -8.79
CA THR A 87 -6.07 6.95 -8.71
C THR A 87 -7.04 5.80 -8.49
N ALA A 88 -8.06 5.99 -7.65
CA ALA A 88 -9.10 5.02 -7.37
C ALA A 88 -9.92 4.68 -8.63
N GLN A 89 -10.32 5.68 -9.41
CA GLN A 89 -11.04 5.47 -10.67
C GLN A 89 -10.17 4.72 -11.68
N TYR A 90 -8.89 5.09 -11.83
CA TYR A 90 -7.95 4.34 -12.68
C TYR A 90 -7.86 2.87 -12.27
N MET A 91 -7.75 2.59 -10.96
CA MET A 91 -7.72 1.20 -10.45
C MET A 91 -9.02 0.47 -10.79
N LYS A 92 -10.18 1.12 -10.64
CA LYS A 92 -11.49 0.53 -10.94
C LYS A 92 -11.62 0.18 -12.42
N ASP A 93 -11.31 1.11 -13.31
CA ASP A 93 -11.38 0.89 -14.77
C ASP A 93 -10.47 -0.26 -15.19
N THR A 94 -9.27 -0.31 -14.60
CA THR A 94 -8.31 -1.38 -14.85
C THR A 94 -8.84 -2.73 -14.36
N MET A 95 -9.41 -2.82 -13.14
CA MET A 95 -9.98 -4.07 -12.62
C MET A 95 -11.21 -4.53 -13.41
N ILE A 96 -12.06 -3.62 -13.86
CA ILE A 96 -13.19 -3.93 -14.75
C ILE A 96 -12.68 -4.51 -16.08
N SER A 97 -11.63 -3.92 -16.66
CA SER A 97 -11.02 -4.45 -17.89
C SER A 97 -10.43 -5.86 -17.71
N LEU A 98 -10.09 -6.22 -16.48
CA LEU A 98 -9.62 -7.55 -16.09
C LEU A 98 -10.78 -8.52 -15.76
N GLY A 99 -12.04 -8.08 -15.82
CA GLY A 99 -13.22 -8.91 -15.60
C GLY A 99 -13.73 -8.96 -14.17
N ILE A 100 -13.49 -7.91 -13.37
CA ILE A 100 -14.09 -7.76 -12.03
C ILE A 100 -15.41 -6.98 -12.14
N GLU A 101 -16.45 -7.48 -11.49
CA GLU A 101 -17.75 -6.81 -11.40
C GLU A 101 -17.62 -5.44 -10.70
N ALA A 102 -18.23 -4.41 -11.29
CA ALA A 102 -18.05 -3.03 -10.85
C ALA A 102 -18.66 -2.71 -9.47
N ASP A 103 -19.65 -3.47 -9.03
CA ASP A 103 -20.31 -3.38 -7.72
C ASP A 103 -19.41 -3.86 -6.57
N ARG A 104 -18.41 -4.69 -6.88
CA ARG A 104 -17.39 -5.16 -5.94
C ARG A 104 -16.26 -4.15 -5.72
N LEU A 105 -16.24 -3.06 -6.50
CA LEU A 105 -15.17 -2.06 -6.51
C LEU A 105 -15.67 -0.73 -5.93
N ILE A 106 -15.38 -0.55 -4.64
CA ILE A 106 -15.77 0.63 -3.86
C ILE A 106 -14.68 1.69 -3.99
N LEU A 107 -15.06 2.89 -4.41
CA LEU A 107 -14.11 3.99 -4.61
C LEU A 107 -13.98 4.83 -3.34
N GLU A 108 -12.74 5.17 -3.01
CA GLU A 108 -12.39 6.21 -2.05
C GLU A 108 -11.44 7.19 -2.77
N GLU A 109 -11.96 8.36 -3.10
CA GLU A 109 -11.34 9.31 -4.05
C GLU A 109 -10.72 10.54 -3.39
N ASP A 110 -10.72 10.60 -2.05
CA ASP A 110 -10.29 11.79 -1.31
C ASP A 110 -8.86 11.66 -0.77
N SER A 111 -8.33 10.44 -0.67
CA SER A 111 -7.01 10.22 -0.07
C SER A 111 -5.85 10.67 -0.95
N GLN A 112 -4.96 11.48 -0.37
CA GLN A 112 -3.69 11.91 -0.99
C GLN A 112 -2.49 11.20 -0.38
N THR A 113 -2.66 10.65 0.82
CA THR A 113 -1.61 9.91 1.53
C THR A 113 -2.09 8.53 1.96
N ALA A 114 -1.14 7.63 2.25
CA ALA A 114 -1.46 6.31 2.79
C ALA A 114 -2.21 6.38 4.13
N ARG A 115 -1.99 7.44 4.92
CA ARG A 115 -2.72 7.67 6.17
C ARG A 115 -4.18 8.02 5.88
N ASP A 116 -4.42 8.93 4.95
CA ASP A 116 -5.77 9.32 4.54
C ASP A 116 -6.52 8.12 3.95
N ALA A 117 -5.85 7.30 3.13
CA ALA A 117 -6.42 6.09 2.55
C ALA A 117 -6.94 5.15 3.64
N VAL A 118 -6.12 4.86 4.65
CA VAL A 118 -6.52 4.01 5.79
C VAL A 118 -7.67 4.63 6.59
N LYS A 119 -7.56 5.92 6.91
CA LYS A 119 -8.56 6.66 7.69
C LYS A 119 -9.91 6.69 6.97
N ASN A 120 -9.91 6.94 5.67
CA ASN A 120 -11.11 7.02 4.84
C ASN A 120 -11.67 5.64 4.49
N ALA A 121 -10.83 4.61 4.38
CA ALA A 121 -11.27 3.23 4.18
C ALA A 121 -12.04 2.69 5.40
N LYS A 122 -11.69 3.09 6.63
CA LYS A 122 -12.32 2.59 7.86
C LYS A 122 -13.86 2.70 7.89
N PRO A 123 -14.48 3.87 7.66
CA PRO A 123 -15.94 3.95 7.60
C PRO A 123 -16.54 3.12 6.46
N LEU A 124 -15.85 2.99 5.32
CA LEU A 124 -16.30 2.15 4.21
C LEU A 124 -16.30 0.67 4.59
N VAL A 125 -15.23 0.19 5.23
CA VAL A 125 -15.14 -1.18 5.77
C VAL A 125 -16.30 -1.43 6.75
N ALA A 126 -16.52 -0.51 7.70
CA ALA A 126 -17.61 -0.64 8.66
C ALA A 126 -18.97 -0.70 7.95
N GLN A 127 -19.23 0.16 6.97
CA GLN A 127 -20.48 0.16 6.19
C GLN A 127 -20.69 -1.17 5.47
N LEU A 128 -19.66 -1.70 4.83
CA LEU A 128 -19.69 -2.97 4.11
C LEU A 128 -19.90 -4.19 5.02
N GLN A 129 -19.64 -4.04 6.33
CA GLN A 129 -19.75 -5.08 7.36
C GLN A 129 -20.92 -4.84 8.34
N GLY A 130 -21.89 -3.97 8.01
CA GLY A 130 -23.10 -3.78 8.82
C GLY A 130 -23.01 -2.68 9.87
N GLY A 131 -22.15 -1.68 9.67
CA GLY A 131 -22.03 -0.46 10.48
C GLY A 131 -20.88 -0.45 11.47
N THR A 132 -20.24 -1.60 11.72
CA THR A 132 -19.02 -1.73 12.52
C THR A 132 -18.13 -2.81 11.91
N GLN A 133 -16.82 -2.73 12.14
CA GLN A 133 -15.91 -3.75 11.65
C GLN A 133 -16.08 -5.06 12.43
N GLN A 134 -16.47 -6.12 11.74
CA GLN A 134 -16.71 -7.47 12.24
C GLN A 134 -15.52 -8.41 12.00
N TYR A 135 -14.74 -8.17 10.93
CA TYR A 135 -13.59 -8.99 10.58
C TYR A 135 -12.48 -8.15 9.95
N ALA A 136 -11.24 -8.63 10.06
CA ALA A 136 -10.07 -8.02 9.48
C ALA A 136 -10.15 -7.98 7.94
N VAL A 137 -9.66 -6.90 7.34
CA VAL A 137 -9.58 -6.74 5.88
C VAL A 137 -8.15 -6.92 5.39
N GLY A 138 -7.95 -7.40 4.17
CA GLY A 138 -6.61 -7.47 3.56
C GLY A 138 -6.12 -6.08 3.17
N LEU A 139 -4.97 -5.65 3.68
CA LEU A 139 -4.38 -4.37 3.28
C LEU A 139 -3.39 -4.57 2.13
N VAL A 140 -3.76 -4.13 0.93
CA VAL A 140 -2.95 -4.25 -0.29
C VAL A 140 -2.17 -2.96 -0.55
N SER A 141 -0.85 -3.08 -0.58
CA SER A 141 0.06 -2.01 -1.00
C SER A 141 1.35 -2.61 -1.56
N ASN A 142 2.28 -1.76 -1.95
CA ASN A 142 3.65 -2.16 -2.26
C ASN A 142 4.38 -2.53 -0.95
N GLU A 143 5.24 -3.54 -1.01
CA GLU A 143 6.19 -3.98 0.04
C GLU A 143 6.83 -2.86 0.87
N PHE A 144 7.25 -1.74 0.26
CA PHE A 144 7.84 -0.61 0.99
C PHE A 144 6.84 0.24 1.76
N GLN A 145 5.62 0.33 1.24
CA GLN A 145 4.56 1.17 1.80
C GLN A 145 3.70 0.40 2.80
N LEU A 146 3.71 -0.94 2.72
CA LEU A 146 2.88 -1.76 3.59
C LEU A 146 3.22 -1.56 5.07
N TYR A 147 4.51 -1.43 5.41
CA TYR A 147 4.91 -1.13 6.79
C TYR A 147 4.22 0.13 7.33
N ARG A 148 4.25 1.22 6.56
CA ARG A 148 3.64 2.50 6.95
C ARG A 148 2.12 2.43 6.95
N ALA A 149 1.53 1.83 5.92
CA ALA A 149 0.09 1.65 5.82
C ALA A 149 -0.46 0.82 6.99
N ARG A 150 0.25 -0.24 7.41
CA ARG A 150 -0.08 -1.02 8.61
C ARG A 150 0.03 -0.17 9.87
N LYS A 151 1.11 0.58 10.04
CA LYS A 151 1.26 1.46 11.21
C LYS A 151 0.15 2.50 11.28
N TYR A 152 -0.27 3.07 10.16
CA TYR A 152 -1.45 3.92 10.10
C TYR A 152 -2.72 3.15 10.44
N ALA A 153 -2.90 1.91 9.97
CA ALA A 153 -4.07 1.10 10.32
C ALA A 153 -4.15 0.81 11.83
N GLU A 154 -3.02 0.49 12.46
CA GLU A 154 -2.92 0.34 13.93
C GLU A 154 -3.31 1.65 14.65
N GLN A 155 -2.78 2.79 14.20
CA GLN A 155 -3.05 4.10 14.80
C GLN A 155 -4.51 4.56 14.62
N GLU A 156 -5.10 4.31 13.45
CA GLU A 156 -6.48 4.70 13.13
C GLU A 156 -7.50 3.64 13.60
N GLY A 157 -7.04 2.50 14.13
CA GLY A 157 -7.88 1.40 14.62
C GLY A 157 -8.68 0.71 13.51
N LEU A 158 -8.05 0.50 12.35
CA LEU A 158 -8.55 -0.35 11.28
C LEU A 158 -7.94 -1.74 11.46
N ASP A 159 -8.76 -2.75 11.71
CA ASP A 159 -8.26 -4.12 11.85
C ASP A 159 -7.88 -4.68 10.47
N VAL A 160 -6.58 -4.80 10.23
CA VAL A 160 -6.03 -5.23 8.94
C VAL A 160 -5.27 -6.54 9.09
N ALA A 161 -5.58 -7.46 8.20
CA ALA A 161 -4.73 -8.60 7.94
C ALA A 161 -3.63 -8.24 6.95
N LYS A 162 -2.50 -8.94 7.06
CA LYS A 162 -1.38 -8.79 6.13
C LYS A 162 -1.75 -9.28 4.74
N MET A 163 -1.67 -8.41 3.72
CA MET A 163 -1.77 -8.83 2.33
C MET A 163 -0.81 -8.03 1.44
N CYS A 164 0.44 -8.48 1.32
CA CYS A 164 1.37 -7.93 0.33
C CYS A 164 0.98 -8.39 -1.08
N VAL A 165 1.03 -7.47 -2.03
CA VAL A 165 1.23 -7.83 -3.43
C VAL A 165 2.66 -7.45 -3.82
N THR A 166 3.47 -8.45 -4.18
CA THR A 166 4.87 -8.29 -4.52
C THR A 166 5.03 -7.34 -5.69
N THR A 167 5.77 -6.24 -5.49
CA THR A 167 6.18 -5.38 -6.60
C THR A 167 7.43 -5.97 -7.24
N PRO A 168 7.58 -5.96 -8.57
CA PRO A 168 8.82 -6.43 -9.20
C PRO A 168 10.03 -5.66 -8.68
N LEU A 169 11.01 -6.41 -8.15
CA LEU A 169 12.29 -5.92 -7.60
C LEU A 169 13.07 -4.97 -8.54
N VAL A 170 12.71 -4.91 -9.83
CA VAL A 170 13.43 -4.18 -10.88
C VAL A 170 13.51 -2.67 -10.63
N ARG A 171 12.58 -2.06 -9.88
CA ARG A 171 12.63 -0.63 -9.51
C ARG A 171 13.42 -0.34 -8.22
N LEU A 172 13.84 -1.37 -7.47
CA LEU A 172 14.65 -1.26 -6.25
C LEU A 172 16.04 -0.70 -6.50
N LEU A 173 16.56 -0.94 -7.69
CA LEU A 173 17.93 -0.56 -8.04
C LEU A 173 18.06 0.94 -8.34
N THR A 174 16.96 1.69 -8.35
CA THR A 174 17.01 3.15 -8.49
C THR A 174 17.23 3.78 -7.12
N PHE A 175 18.48 4.17 -6.85
CA PHE A 175 18.93 4.83 -5.61
C PHE A 175 17.94 5.89 -5.07
N ASN A 176 17.33 6.68 -5.96
CA ASN A 176 16.39 7.75 -5.59
C ASN A 176 15.06 7.27 -4.99
N PHE A 177 14.54 6.13 -5.44
CA PHE A 177 13.32 5.55 -4.88
C PHE A 177 13.59 5.01 -3.48
N PHE A 178 14.73 4.35 -3.33
CA PHE A 178 15.16 3.75 -2.07
C PHE A 178 15.42 4.80 -0.98
N THR A 179 16.14 5.88 -1.30
CA THR A 179 16.37 6.98 -0.34
C THR A 179 15.07 7.65 0.08
N ARG A 180 14.15 7.88 -0.86
CA ARG A 180 12.85 8.48 -0.57
C ARG A 180 12.02 7.63 0.41
N GLU A 181 11.98 6.32 0.22
CA GLU A 181 11.24 5.44 1.14
C GLU A 181 11.97 5.26 2.49
N TYR A 182 13.31 5.22 2.50
CA TYR A 182 14.11 5.20 3.73
C TYR A 182 13.74 6.37 4.67
N PHE A 183 13.70 7.61 4.15
CA PHE A 183 13.37 8.77 4.97
C PHE A 183 11.91 8.80 5.46
N LYS A 184 10.99 8.09 4.81
CA LYS A 184 9.59 8.02 5.24
C LYS A 184 9.35 7.03 6.38
N VAL A 185 10.27 6.09 6.64
CA VAL A 185 10.14 5.08 7.71
C VAL A 185 10.70 5.58 9.05
N ILE A 186 11.72 6.45 9.01
CA ILE A 186 12.40 6.98 10.21
C ILE A 186 11.43 7.56 11.27
N PRO A 187 10.40 8.35 10.90
CA PRO A 187 9.47 8.91 11.90
C PRO A 187 8.80 7.84 12.77
N PHE A 188 8.42 6.70 12.20
CA PHE A 188 7.76 5.60 12.93
C PHE A 188 8.67 4.94 13.98
N TRP A 189 9.98 4.89 13.74
CA TRP A 189 10.94 4.39 14.72
C TRP A 189 11.20 5.38 15.85
N LEU A 190 11.02 6.67 15.56
CA LEU A 190 11.16 7.76 16.53
C LEU A 190 9.84 8.04 17.28
N GLY A 191 8.74 7.37 16.93
CA GLY A 191 7.45 7.52 17.58
C GLY A 191 6.60 8.71 17.10
N PHE A 192 6.89 9.23 15.91
CA PHE A 192 6.12 10.30 15.24
C PHE A 192 5.18 9.75 14.16
#